data_AF-A0A1V4UQ27-F1
#
_entry.id   AF-A0A1V4UQ27-F1
#
_cell.length_a   1.000
_cell.length_b   1.000
_cell.length_c   1.000
_cell.angle_alpha   90.00
_cell.angle_beta   90.00
_cell.angle_gamma   90.00
#
_symmetry.space_group_name_H-M   'P 1'
#
loop_
_entity.id
_entity.type
_entity.pdbx_description
1 polymer ?
#
loop_
_entity_poly.entity_id
_entity_poly.type
_entity_poly.pdbx_seq_one_letter_code
_entity_poly.pdbx_strand_id
1 'polypeptide(L)' 'MASIDGYTDYQRREYCKDVKCPIQLLLNREVEKSPKYEEIRAICASNCLHTTHEFHHWLIERGYLVVKPKER' A
#
# COMPACT_ATOMS: atom_id res chain seq x y z
N MET A 1 -3.13 9.66 -13.94
CA MET A 1 -1.77 10.13 -14.23
C MET A 1 -1.07 9.00 -14.97
N ALA A 2 -0.37 9.32 -16.06
CA ALA A 2 0.47 8.33 -16.72
C ALA A 2 1.71 8.06 -15.85
N SER A 3 2.23 6.83 -15.89
CA SER A 3 3.53 6.50 -15.31
C SER A 3 4.60 7.41 -15.91
N ILE A 4 5.63 7.73 -15.12
CA ILE A 4 6.76 8.52 -15.60
C ILE A 4 7.64 7.62 -16.46
N ASP A 5 8.02 8.07 -17.66
CA ASP A 5 8.87 7.31 -18.56
C ASP A 5 10.19 6.90 -17.88
N GLY A 6 10.57 5.63 -18.01
CA GLY A 6 11.72 5.05 -17.31
C GLY A 6 11.49 4.65 -15.84
N TYR A 7 10.28 4.83 -15.30
CA TYR A 7 9.93 4.46 -13.91
C TYR A 7 8.81 3.44 -13.85
N THR A 8 8.72 2.73 -12.72
CA THR A 8 7.58 1.87 -12.38
C THR A 8 6.79 2.48 -11.23
N ASP A 9 5.47 2.35 -11.30
CA ASP A 9 4.59 2.86 -10.25
C ASP A 9 4.47 1.87 -9.09
N TYR A 10 4.38 2.40 -7.87
CA TYR A 10 4.05 1.62 -6.69
C TYR A 10 2.71 0.90 -6.86
N GLN A 11 2.69 -0.40 -6.60
CA GLN A 11 1.49 -1.21 -6.77
C GLN A 11 0.64 -1.24 -5.50
N ARG A 12 -0.67 -1.35 -5.68
CA ARG A 12 -1.62 -1.39 -4.55
C ARG A 12 -1.24 -2.52 -3.58
N ARG A 13 -1.02 -2.12 -2.31
CA ARG A 13 -0.69 -3.00 -1.17
C ARG A 13 0.66 -3.72 -1.29
N GLU A 14 1.55 -3.24 -2.15
CA GLU A 14 2.88 -3.85 -2.35
C GLU A 14 3.69 -3.89 -1.06
N TYR A 15 3.76 -2.79 -0.32
CA TYR A 15 4.36 -2.75 1.03
C TYR A 15 3.78 -3.80 1.96
N CYS A 16 2.44 -3.81 2.14
CA CYS A 16 1.78 -4.69 3.08
C CYS A 16 1.96 -6.18 2.74
N LYS A 17 2.03 -6.52 1.44
CA LYS A 17 2.32 -7.88 0.98
C LYS A 17 3.74 -8.27 1.33
N ASP A 18 4.68 -7.37 1.09
CA ASP A 18 6.08 -7.62 1.32
C ASP A 18 6.44 -7.82 2.80
N VAL A 19 5.99 -6.91 3.67
CA VAL A 19 6.22 -7.02 5.13
C VAL A 19 5.33 -8.08 5.79
N LYS A 20 4.57 -8.85 5.00
CA LYS A 20 3.65 -9.90 5.47
C LYS A 20 2.67 -9.40 6.51
N CYS A 21 2.09 -8.22 6.27
CA CYS A 21 1.12 -7.60 7.16
C CYS A 21 -0.03 -8.58 7.49
N PRO A 22 -0.36 -8.83 8.76
CA PRO A 22 -1.38 -9.81 9.14
C PRO A 22 -2.76 -9.42 8.58
N ILE A 23 -3.09 -8.13 8.52
CA ILE A 23 -4.34 -7.66 7.91
C ILE A 23 -4.36 -7.96 6.41
N GLN A 24 -3.23 -7.83 5.71
CA GLN A 24 -3.16 -8.19 4.28
C GLN A 24 -3.37 -9.69 4.06
N LEU A 25 -2.85 -10.53 4.96
CA LEU A 25 -3.07 -11.98 4.90
C LEU A 25 -4.54 -12.35 5.10
N LEU A 26 -5.26 -11.63 5.98
CA LEU A 26 -6.70 -11.79 6.15
C LEU A 26 -7.46 -11.34 4.89
N LEU A 27 -7.11 -10.19 4.33
CA LEU A 27 -7.73 -9.67 3.10
C LEU A 27 -7.54 -10.61 1.91
N ASN A 28 -6.39 -11.27 1.79
CA ASN A 28 -6.13 -12.23 0.71
C ASN A 28 -7.02 -13.47 0.75
N ARG A 29 -7.67 -13.76 1.90
CA ARG A 29 -8.57 -14.91 2.06
C ARG A 29 -10.01 -14.59 1.68
N GLU A 30 -10.34 -13.32 1.51
CA GLU A 30 -11.69 -12.86 1.22
C GLU A 30 -11.82 -12.41 -0.24
N VAL A 31 -13.03 -12.49 -0.79
CA VAL A 31 -13.32 -11.94 -2.11
C VAL A 31 -13.28 -10.41 -2.02
N GLU A 32 -12.50 -9.78 -2.89
CA GLU A 32 -12.38 -8.31 -2.93
C GLU A 32 -13.75 -7.65 -3.09
N LYS A 33 -14.01 -6.59 -2.32
CA LYS A 33 -15.30 -5.85 -2.21
C LYS A 33 -16.47 -6.64 -1.61
N SER A 34 -16.25 -7.86 -1.09
CA SER A 34 -17.25 -8.52 -0.26
C SER A 34 -17.45 -7.75 1.07
N PRO A 35 -18.61 -7.91 1.74
CA PRO A 35 -18.84 -7.27 3.04
C PRO A 35 -17.72 -7.54 4.05
N LYS A 36 -17.28 -8.81 4.14
CA LYS A 36 -16.20 -9.22 5.03
C LYS A 36 -14.83 -8.65 4.65
N TYR A 37 -14.53 -8.55 3.35
CA TYR A 37 -13.33 -7.86 2.89
C TYR A 37 -13.34 -6.38 3.31
N GLU A 38 -14.47 -5.69 3.17
CA GLU A 38 -14.58 -4.28 3.53
C GLU A 38 -14.51 -4.05 5.05
N GLU A 39 -15.08 -4.96 5.86
CA GLU A 39 -14.92 -4.96 7.32
C GLU A 39 -13.44 -5.04 7.73
N ILE A 40 -12.68 -5.97 7.15
CA ILE A 40 -11.25 -6.10 7.43
C ILE A 40 -10.48 -4.89 6.89
N ARG A 41 -10.83 -4.39 5.69
CA ARG A 41 -10.20 -3.22 5.08
C ARG A 41 -10.40 -1.96 5.91
N ALA A 42 -11.50 -1.85 6.64
CA ALA A 42 -11.75 -0.72 7.54
C ALA A 42 -10.61 -0.55 8.56
N ILE A 43 -10.01 -1.64 9.03
CA ILE A 43 -8.83 -1.61 9.92
C ILE A 43 -7.67 -0.87 9.24
N CYS A 44 -7.38 -1.16 7.97
CA CYS A 44 -6.33 -0.45 7.23
C CYS A 44 -6.60 1.06 7.09
N ALA A 45 -7.88 1.45 7.01
CA ALA A 45 -8.27 2.83 6.77
C ALA A 45 -8.26 3.69 8.04
N SER A 46 -8.61 3.12 9.19
CA SER A 46 -8.75 3.87 10.45
C SER A 46 -7.67 3.57 11.49
N ASN A 47 -7.05 2.39 11.45
CA ASN A 47 -6.13 1.93 12.50
C ASN A 47 -5.04 1.01 11.93
N CYS A 48 -4.30 1.52 10.94
CA CYS A 48 -3.20 0.76 10.33
C CYS A 48 -2.16 0.37 11.39
N LEU A 49 -1.69 -0.88 11.33
CA LEU A 49 -0.64 -1.40 12.22
C LEU A 49 0.74 -0.81 11.92
N HIS A 50 0.91 -0.22 10.74
CA HIS A 50 2.17 0.35 10.28
C HIS A 50 2.11 1.87 10.30
N THR A 51 3.24 2.46 10.65
CA THR A 51 3.47 3.89 10.66
C THR A 51 3.85 4.38 9.26
N THR A 52 3.60 5.66 9.03
CA THR A 52 4.09 6.36 7.83
C THR A 52 5.62 6.27 7.71
N HIS A 53 6.34 6.28 8.82
CA HIS A 53 7.80 6.19 8.85
C HIS A 53 8.31 4.85 8.31
N GLU A 54 7.76 3.73 8.78
CA GLU A 54 8.12 2.39 8.30
C GLU A 54 7.89 2.25 6.79
N PHE A 55 6.75 2.76 6.31
CA PHE A 55 6.46 2.74 4.87
C PHE A 55 7.47 3.57 4.07
N HIS A 56 7.83 4.78 4.52
CA HIS A 56 8.80 5.60 3.81
C HIS A 56 10.21 5.00 3.82
N HIS A 57 10.64 4.42 4.93
CA HIS A 57 11.92 3.71 4.98
C HIS A 57 11.96 2.55 3.98
N TRP A 58 10.90 1.75 3.95
CA TRP A 58 10.76 0.65 2.99
C TRP A 58 10.82 1.13 1.52
N LEU A 59 10.21 2.28 1.21
CA LEU A 59 10.29 2.88 -0.13
C LEU A 59 11.73 3.24 -0.50
N ILE A 60 12.46 3.89 0.42
CA ILE A 60 13.86 4.29 0.21
C ILE A 60 14.75 3.06 0.00
N GLU A 61 14.60 2.03 0.84
CA GLU A 61 15.37 0.79 0.76
C GLU A 61 15.16 0.04 -0.57
N ARG A 62 14.02 0.24 -1.22
CA ARG A 62 13.69 -0.34 -2.54
C ARG A 62 13.97 0.57 -3.72
N GLY A 63 14.51 1.76 -3.49
CA GLY A 63 14.84 2.71 -4.55
C GLY A 63 13.63 3.42 -5.17
N TYR A 64 12.48 3.47 -4.48
CA TYR A 64 11.36 4.30 -4.93
C TYR A 64 11.70 5.77 -4.80
N LEU A 65 11.25 6.56 -5.79
CA LEU A 65 11.30 8.02 -5.74
C LEU A 65 9.91 8.58 -5.45
N VAL A 66 9.84 9.46 -4.46
CA VAL A 66 8.62 10.23 -4.15
C VAL A 66 8.64 11.50 -4.99
N VAL A 67 7.73 11.58 -5.94
CA VAL A 67 7.61 12.71 -6.87
C VAL A 67 6.39 13.57 -6.51
N LYS A 68 6.55 14.90 -6.57
CA LYS A 68 5.46 15.87 -6.40
C LYS A 68 5.20 16.55 -7.74
N PRO A 69 4.00 16.41 -8.33
CA PRO A 69 3.69 17.10 -9.58
C PRO A 69 3.61 18.61 -9.37
N LYS A 70 3.89 19.37 -10.43
CA LYS A 70 3.89 20.84 -10.40
C LYS A 70 2.47 21.43 -10.29
N GLU A 71 1.49 20.77 -10.88
CA GLU A 71 0.07 21.15 -10.90
C GLU A 71 -0.77 19.97 -10.37
N ARG A 72 -1.86 20.26 -9.64
CA ARG A 72 -2.69 19.26 -8.93
C ARG A 72 -4.10 19.19 -9.52
#